data_AF-A0A920L8R0-F1
#
_entry.id   AF-A0A920L8R0-F1
#
_cell.length_a   1.000
_cell.length_b   1.000
_cell.length_c   1.000
_cell.angle_alpha   90.00
_cell.angle_beta   90.00
_cell.angle_gamma   90.00
#
_symmetry.space_group_name_H-M   'P 1'
#
loop_
_entity.id
_entity.type
_entity.pdbx_description
1 polymer ?
#
loop_
_entity_poly.entity_id
_entity_poly.type
_entity_poly.pdbx_seq_one_letter_code
_entity_poly.pdbx_strand_id
1 'polypeptide(L)'
;MFIPNEGAYYTAKQTDPLLDDFANKQNIGIVLHHTMYQTLKLINLMWTLDRQSKNAQEIANQGRLLMEKLDNSRDSFDKVGKHLENAQGSYSEALKQLFTGRGSLQDKAKKLEDLGIKSNKAK
;
A
#
# COMPACT_ATOMS: atom_id res chain seq x y z
N MET A 1 42.05 11.65 -0.51
CA MET A 1 43.12 12.54 -0.01
C MET A 1 43.24 13.72 -0.96
N PHE A 2 43.17 14.94 -0.44
CA PHE A 2 43.34 16.15 -1.22
C PHE A 2 44.79 16.59 -1.24
N ILE A 3 45.34 16.89 -2.42
CA ILE A 3 46.71 17.37 -2.57
C ILE A 3 46.68 18.78 -3.17
N PRO A 4 47.03 19.82 -2.39
CA PRO A 4 46.94 21.19 -2.87
C PRO A 4 48.08 21.55 -3.85
N ASN A 5 49.27 20.98 -3.68
CA ASN A 5 50.37 21.27 -4.59
C ASN A 5 50.37 20.27 -5.76
N GLU A 6 49.74 20.64 -6.88
CA GLU A 6 49.65 19.77 -8.06
C GLU A 6 51.03 19.50 -8.68
N GLY A 7 51.92 20.50 -8.70
CA GLY A 7 53.27 20.34 -9.24
C GLY A 7 54.08 19.27 -8.49
N ALA A 8 54.01 19.28 -7.15
CA ALA A 8 54.63 18.25 -6.33
C ALA A 8 54.04 16.85 -6.59
N TYR A 9 52.70 16.77 -6.77
CA TYR A 9 52.04 15.50 -7.11
C TYR A 9 52.50 14.95 -8.46
N TYR A 10 52.59 15.79 -9.50
CA TYR A 10 53.07 15.34 -10.81
C TYR A 10 54.54 14.91 -10.79
N THR A 11 55.41 15.62 -10.06
CA THR A 11 56.81 15.19 -9.88
C THR A 11 56.89 13.84 -9.16
N ALA A 12 56.07 13.63 -8.12
CA ALA A 12 56.00 12.35 -7.43
C ALA A 12 55.51 11.24 -8.37
N LYS A 13 54.46 11.49 -9.17
CA LYS A 13 53.91 10.53 -10.13
C LYS A 13 54.86 10.19 -11.29
N GLN A 14 55.70 11.13 -11.71
CA GLN A 14 56.77 10.87 -12.68
C GLN A 14 57.85 9.94 -12.11
N THR A 15 58.14 10.09 -10.81
CA THR A 15 59.14 9.29 -10.10
C THR A 15 58.60 7.89 -9.76
N ASP A 16 57.33 7.81 -9.37
CA ASP A 16 56.61 6.57 -9.08
C ASP A 16 55.26 6.54 -9.83
N PRO A 17 55.22 5.92 -11.03
CA PRO A 17 53.99 5.80 -11.81
C PRO A 17 52.89 4.95 -11.15
N LEU A 18 53.22 4.10 -10.17
CA LEU A 18 52.28 3.20 -9.49
C LEU A 18 51.62 3.84 -8.28
N LEU A 19 51.96 5.08 -7.95
CA LEU A 19 51.46 5.79 -6.77
C LEU A 19 49.92 5.81 -6.66
N ASP A 20 49.22 6.00 -7.78
CA ASP A 20 47.76 6.03 -7.80
C ASP A 20 47.14 4.64 -7.57
N ASP A 21 47.75 3.59 -8.12
CA ASP A 21 47.30 2.21 -7.89
C ASP A 21 47.52 1.80 -6.44
N PHE A 22 48.68 2.17 -5.87
CA PHE A 22 48.95 1.99 -4.45
C PHE A 22 47.90 2.68 -3.58
N ALA A 23 47.61 3.95 -3.85
CA ALA A 23 46.58 4.70 -3.12
C ALA A 23 45.19 4.06 -3.26
N ASN A 24 44.80 3.66 -4.47
CA ASN A 24 43.53 2.98 -4.74
C ASN A 24 43.41 1.65 -3.99
N LYS A 25 44.48 0.84 -3.93
CA LYS A 25 44.51 -0.41 -3.15
C LYS A 25 44.32 -0.17 -1.64
N GLN A 26 44.68 1.02 -1.16
CA GLN A 26 44.43 1.45 0.22
C GLN A 26 43.07 2.16 0.38
N ASN A 27 42.21 2.15 -0.64
CA ASN A 27 40.93 2.86 -0.69
C ASN A 27 41.07 4.40 -0.56
N ILE A 28 42.18 4.96 -1.02
CA ILE A 28 42.45 6.40 -1.00
C ILE A 28 42.36 6.95 -2.42
N GLY A 29 41.23 7.60 -2.74
CA GLY A 29 41.12 8.40 -3.96
C GLY A 29 41.89 9.71 -3.84
N ILE A 30 42.83 9.98 -4.75
CA ILE A 30 43.58 11.24 -4.79
C ILE A 30 42.78 12.28 -5.58
N VAL A 31 42.63 13.49 -5.02
CA VAL A 31 41.96 14.61 -5.66
C VAL A 31 42.86 15.85 -5.65
N LEU A 32 42.91 16.55 -6.78
CA LEU A 32 43.68 17.79 -6.99
C LEU A 32 42.74 19.00 -6.91
N HIS A 33 43.29 20.23 -6.90
CA HIS A 33 42.48 21.45 -6.80
C HIS A 33 41.41 21.54 -7.89
N HIS A 34 41.75 21.23 -9.14
CA HIS A 34 40.82 21.33 -10.25
C HIS A 34 39.77 20.19 -10.30
N THR A 35 40.06 19.02 -9.73
CA THR A 35 39.14 17.87 -9.72
C THR A 35 38.29 17.77 -8.46
N MET A 36 38.71 18.39 -7.35
CA MET A 36 38.02 18.29 -6.05
C MET A 36 36.54 18.66 -6.13
N TYR A 37 36.22 19.79 -6.77
CA TYR A 37 34.83 20.24 -6.89
C TYR A 37 33.97 19.27 -7.69
N GLN A 38 34.52 18.68 -8.76
CA GLN A 38 33.80 17.68 -9.57
C GLN A 38 33.60 16.39 -8.80
N THR A 39 34.60 15.94 -8.02
CA THR A 39 34.46 14.79 -7.14
C THR A 39 33.39 15.01 -6.07
N LEU A 40 33.34 16.19 -5.45
CA LEU A 40 32.29 16.52 -4.47
C LEU A 40 30.90 16.54 -5.10
N LYS A 41 30.76 17.11 -6.31
CA LYS A 41 29.51 17.06 -7.08
C LYS A 41 29.09 15.61 -7.38
N LEU A 42 30.04 14.77 -7.75
CA LEU A 42 29.77 13.36 -8.04
C LEU A 42 29.29 12.62 -6.79
N ILE A 43 29.92 12.85 -5.64
CA ILE A 43 29.47 12.28 -4.35
C ILE A 43 28.04 12.75 -4.03
N ASN A 44 27.76 14.04 -4.19
CA ASN A 44 26.42 14.59 -3.94
C ASN A 44 25.36 13.98 -4.88
N LEU A 45 25.71 13.80 -6.16
CA LEU A 45 24.85 13.13 -7.14
C LEU A 45 24.58 11.67 -6.75
N MET A 46 25.62 10.92 -6.36
CA MET A 46 25.49 9.53 -5.91
C MET A 46 24.55 9.42 -4.70
N TRP A 47 24.67 10.30 -3.70
CA TRP A 47 23.76 10.31 -2.55
C TRP A 47 22.32 10.68 -2.95
N THR A 48 22.16 11.59 -3.89
CA THR A 48 20.84 11.95 -4.41
C THR A 48 20.19 10.77 -5.13
N LEU A 49 20.94 10.07 -5.96
CA LEU A 49 20.49 8.87 -6.67
C LEU A 49 20.16 7.72 -5.70
N ASP A 50 20.99 7.47 -4.69
CA ASP A 50 20.73 6.47 -3.65
C ASP A 50 19.43 6.79 -2.89
N ARG A 51 19.24 8.06 -2.50
CA ARG A 51 18.02 8.50 -1.83
C ARG A 51 16.78 8.32 -2.72
N GLN A 52 16.88 8.68 -4.00
CA GLN A 52 15.79 8.48 -4.96
C GLN A 52 15.48 6.98 -5.16
N SER A 53 16.50 6.14 -5.24
CA SER A 53 16.34 4.69 -5.37
C SER A 53 15.62 4.09 -4.16
N LYS A 54 16.06 4.42 -2.93
CA LYS A 54 15.41 4.00 -1.69
C LYS A 54 13.96 4.49 -1.61
N ASN A 55 13.70 5.73 -1.99
CA ASN A 55 12.35 6.28 -1.99
C ASN A 55 11.44 5.56 -3.03
N ALA A 56 11.96 5.25 -4.22
CA ALA A 56 11.22 4.51 -5.24
C ALA A 56 10.88 3.08 -4.77
N GLN A 57 11.82 2.41 -4.09
CA GLN A 57 11.57 1.10 -3.48
C GLN A 57 10.48 1.18 -2.39
N GLU A 58 10.54 2.20 -1.54
CA GLU A 58 9.52 2.39 -0.50
C GLU A 58 8.14 2.70 -1.10
N ILE A 59 8.07 3.55 -2.12
CA ILE A 59 6.82 3.82 -2.86
C ILE A 59 6.24 2.53 -3.44
N ALA A 60 7.08 1.68 -4.06
CA ALA A 60 6.62 0.41 -4.60
C ALA A 60 6.11 -0.54 -3.50
N ASN A 61 6.78 -0.60 -2.35
CA ASN A 61 6.36 -1.42 -1.21
C ASN A 61 5.03 -0.92 -0.61
N GLN A 62 4.88 0.39 -0.41
CA GLN A 62 3.63 0.99 0.06
C GLN A 62 2.50 0.78 -0.95
N GLY A 63 2.79 0.89 -2.26
CA GLY A 63 1.83 0.59 -3.32
C GLY A 63 1.33 -0.86 -3.27
N ARG A 64 2.24 -1.82 -3.06
CA ARG A 64 1.87 -3.23 -2.89
C ARG A 64 0.95 -3.45 -1.67
N LEU A 65 1.34 -2.92 -0.51
CA LEU A 65 0.54 -3.03 0.72
C LEU A 65 -0.86 -2.40 0.57
N LEU A 66 -0.95 -1.29 -0.16
CA LEU A 66 -2.22 -0.64 -0.46
C LEU A 66 -3.12 -1.53 -1.32
N MET A 67 -2.58 -2.13 -2.38
CA MET A 67 -3.33 -3.04 -3.25
C MET A 67 -3.84 -4.27 -2.47
N GLU A 68 -2.98 -4.90 -1.67
CA GLU A 68 -3.38 -6.03 -0.80
C GLU A 68 -4.52 -5.65 0.15
N LYS A 69 -4.47 -4.45 0.74
CA LYS A 69 -5.52 -3.98 1.64
C LYS A 69 -6.82 -3.67 0.89
N LEU A 70 -6.73 -3.19 -0.35
CA LEU A 70 -7.88 -2.93 -1.20
C LEU A 70 -8.61 -4.24 -1.57
N ASP A 71 -7.87 -5.27 -1.97
CA ASP A 71 -8.44 -6.59 -2.28
C ASP A 71 -9.14 -7.20 -1.06
N ASN A 72 -8.49 -7.16 0.11
CA ASN A 72 -9.12 -7.61 1.36
C ASN A 72 -10.37 -6.82 1.74
N SER A 73 -10.38 -5.51 1.46
CA SER A 73 -11.54 -4.65 1.70
C SER A 73 -12.67 -5.02 0.75
N ARG A 74 -12.37 -5.26 -0.53
CA ARG A 74 -13.34 -5.74 -1.52
C ARG A 74 -13.99 -7.04 -1.10
N ASP A 75 -13.21 -8.04 -0.68
CA ASP A 75 -13.74 -9.31 -0.18
C ASP A 75 -14.67 -9.13 1.03
N SER A 76 -14.33 -8.19 1.90
CA SER A 76 -15.16 -7.83 3.05
C SER A 76 -16.49 -7.22 2.62
N PHE A 77 -16.49 -6.32 1.63
CA PHE A 77 -17.71 -5.75 1.06
C PHE A 77 -18.57 -6.78 0.33
N ASP A 78 -17.96 -7.72 -0.39
CA ASP A 78 -18.69 -8.81 -1.04
C ASP A 78 -19.40 -9.71 -0.02
N LYS A 79 -18.75 -9.98 1.12
CA LYS A 79 -19.39 -10.70 2.24
C LYS A 79 -20.57 -9.92 2.81
N VAL A 80 -20.43 -8.61 3.02
CA VAL A 80 -21.53 -7.75 3.48
C VAL A 80 -22.71 -7.80 2.51
N GLY A 81 -22.46 -7.70 1.20
CA GLY A 81 -23.49 -7.82 0.17
C GLY A 81 -24.28 -9.13 0.26
N LYS A 82 -23.59 -10.26 0.40
CA LYS A 82 -24.22 -11.58 0.59
C LYS A 82 -25.08 -11.65 1.85
N HIS A 83 -24.61 -11.08 2.96
CA HIS A 83 -25.39 -11.05 4.19
C HIS A 83 -26.67 -10.20 4.06
N LEU A 84 -26.60 -9.08 3.34
CA LEU A 84 -27.78 -8.25 3.06
C LEU A 84 -28.79 -8.99 2.18
N GLU A 85 -28.32 -9.70 1.14
CA GLU A 85 -29.20 -10.50 0.28
C GLU A 85 -29.92 -11.61 1.08
N ASN A 86 -29.20 -12.32 1.94
CA ASN A 86 -29.78 -13.34 2.82
C ASN A 86 -30.80 -12.75 3.80
N ALA A 87 -30.49 -11.59 4.39
CA ALA A 87 -31.41 -10.89 5.28
C ALA A 87 -32.68 -10.45 4.54
N GLN A 88 -32.53 -9.93 3.31
CA GLN A 88 -33.65 -9.54 2.46
C GLN A 88 -34.52 -10.74 2.08
N GLY A 89 -33.90 -11.89 1.78
CA GLY A 89 -34.61 -13.15 1.53
C GLY A 89 -35.44 -13.59 2.73
N SER A 90 -34.80 -13.64 3.91
CA SER A 90 -35.46 -14.01 5.18
C SER A 90 -36.62 -13.06 5.52
N TYR A 91 -36.44 -11.75 5.27
CA TYR A 91 -37.49 -10.76 5.43
C TYR A 91 -38.67 -11.02 4.48
N SER A 92 -38.40 -11.29 3.19
CA SER A 92 -39.44 -11.59 2.21
C SER A 92 -40.25 -12.84 2.57
N GLU A 93 -39.57 -13.88 3.06
CA GLU A 93 -40.21 -15.11 3.51
C GLU A 93 -41.11 -14.86 4.73
N ALA A 94 -40.61 -14.15 5.75
CA ALA A 94 -41.40 -13.78 6.91
C ALA A 94 -42.65 -12.97 6.51
N LEU A 95 -42.49 -12.03 5.58
CA LEU A 95 -43.60 -11.20 5.09
C LEU A 95 -44.67 -12.03 4.36
N LYS A 96 -44.26 -13.03 3.58
CA LYS A 96 -45.18 -14.00 2.95
C LYS A 96 -45.92 -14.84 4.00
N GLN A 97 -45.22 -15.36 4.99
CA GLN A 97 -45.84 -16.19 6.03
C GLN A 97 -46.82 -15.40 6.90
N LEU A 98 -46.50 -14.14 7.20
CA LEU A 98 -47.33 -13.28 8.06
C LEU A 98 -48.54 -12.70 7.31
N PHE A 99 -48.34 -12.14 6.11
CA PHE A 99 -49.31 -11.22 5.51
C PHE A 99 -49.68 -11.50 4.05
N THR A 100 -48.71 -11.81 3.16
CA THR A 100 -48.96 -11.77 1.71
C THR A 100 -49.08 -13.14 1.02
N GLY A 101 -48.64 -14.21 1.68
CA GLY A 101 -48.71 -15.57 1.15
C GLY A 101 -50.09 -16.19 1.30
N ARG A 102 -50.45 -17.10 0.40
CA ARG A 102 -51.72 -17.84 0.47
C ARG A 102 -51.73 -18.73 1.72
N GLY A 103 -52.71 -18.51 2.60
CA GLY A 103 -52.77 -19.20 3.89
C GLY A 103 -51.84 -18.59 4.94
N SER A 104 -51.49 -17.31 4.75
CA SER A 104 -50.76 -16.50 5.72
C SER A 104 -51.46 -16.48 7.09
N LEU A 105 -50.73 -16.09 8.12
CA LEU A 105 -51.31 -15.89 9.45
C LEU A 105 -52.46 -14.88 9.42
N GLN A 106 -52.37 -13.83 8.60
CA GLN A 106 -53.47 -12.88 8.44
C GLN A 106 -54.70 -13.52 7.77
N ASP A 107 -54.53 -14.36 6.74
CA ASP A 107 -55.64 -15.10 6.14
C ASP A 107 -56.31 -16.03 7.15
N LYS A 108 -55.50 -16.74 7.94
CA LYS A 108 -55.99 -17.63 9.00
C LYS A 108 -56.73 -16.86 10.08
N ALA A 109 -56.21 -15.71 10.50
CA ALA A 109 -56.84 -14.84 11.49
C ALA A 109 -58.20 -14.33 10.98
N LYS A 110 -58.29 -13.84 9.74
CA LYS A 110 -59.56 -13.43 9.11
C LYS A 110 -60.58 -14.57 9.08
N LYS A 111 -60.14 -15.76 8.67
CA LYS A 111 -61.02 -16.94 8.63
C LYS A 111 -61.56 -17.31 10.02
N LEU A 112 -60.79 -17.10 11.09
CA LEU A 112 -61.27 -17.31 12.46
C LEU A 112 -62.27 -16.23 12.90
N GLU A 113 -62.06 -14.98 12.51
CA GLU A 113 -63.05 -13.90 12.71
C GLU A 113 -64.37 -14.21 12.00
N ASP A 114 -64.33 -14.68 10.75
CA ASP A 114 -65.51 -15.09 9.97
C ASP A 114 -66.28 -16.26 10.63
N LEU A 115 -65.56 -17.15 11.35
CA LEU A 115 -66.15 -18.26 12.10
C LEU A 115 -66.73 -17.83 13.47
N GLY A 116 -66.73 -16.52 13.78
CA GLY A 116 -67.36 -15.96 14.96
C GLY A 116 -66.45 -15.82 16.18
N ILE A 117 -65.13 -16.02 16.05
CA ILE A 117 -64.18 -15.69 17.10
C ILE A 117 -64.03 -14.17 17.15
N LYS A 118 -64.54 -13.54 18.22
CA LYS A 118 -64.36 -12.09 18.45
C LYS A 118 -62.92 -11.79 18.84
N SER A 119 -62.17 -11.21 17.91
CA SER A 119 -60.89 -10.59 18.17
C SER A 119 -61.10 -9.36 19.06
N ASN A 120 -60.56 -9.38 20.29
CA ASN A 120 -60.47 -8.19 21.15
C ASN A 120 -59.38 -7.26 20.59
N LYS A 121 -59.65 -6.62 19.45
CA LYS A 121 -58.85 -5.46 19.05
C LYS A 121 -59.21 -4.31 19.98
N ALA A 122 -58.44 -4.14 21.05
CA ALA A 122 -58.44 -2.90 21.81
C ALA A 122 -58.03 -1.79 20.86
N LYS A 123 -58.96 -0.85 20.70
CA LYS A 123 -58.88 0.30 19.79
C LYS A 123 -57.84 1.29 20.28
#